data_AF-A0A554IRG6-F1
#
_entry.id   AF-A0A554IRG6-F1
#
_cell.length_a   1.000
_cell.length_b   1.000
_cell.length_c   1.000
_cell.angle_alpha   90.00
_cell.angle_beta   90.00
_cell.angle_gamma   90.00
#
_symmetry.space_group_name_H-M   'P 1'
#
loop_
_entity.id
_entity.type
_entity.pdbx_description
1 polymer ?
#
loop_
_entity_poly.entity_id
_entity_poly.type
_entity_poly.pdbx_seq_one_letter_code
_entity_poly.pdbx_strand_id
1 'polypeptide(L)'
;MSKSNGMRHKHSRIRLRYKPAHSRVLQRNLVTSVLLYESVRTTKKRAEVVQPVIDHLITVAKTRPAHVAIRAINKIVTHKNASRKTMEVFRERFATRSSGFTRLVPLGMRHGDGAKMVRLELVDATEVTNEKSPTKPKSPRSPKKKSSVSSDSSVSSESSKKS
;
A
#
# COMPACT_ATOMS: atom_id res chain seq x y z
N MET A 1 1.71 21.00 24.48
CA MET A 1 2.23 19.60 24.48
C MET A 1 2.72 19.23 23.08
N SER A 2 3.96 19.59 22.76
CA SER A 2 4.60 19.23 21.49
C SER A 2 5.21 17.83 21.65
N LYS A 3 4.62 16.81 21.03
CA LYS A 3 5.24 15.48 20.97
C LYS A 3 6.24 15.47 19.82
N SER A 4 7.51 15.26 20.16
CA SER A 4 8.60 15.05 19.21
C SER A 4 8.23 13.98 18.18
N ASN A 5 8.33 14.34 16.90
CA ASN A 5 8.17 13.40 15.79
C ASN A 5 9.50 12.66 15.63
N GLY A 6 9.72 11.61 16.43
CA GLY A 6 10.84 10.67 16.24
C GLY A 6 10.80 10.01 14.85
N MET A 7 11.98 9.67 14.33
CA MET A 7 12.20 9.13 12.99
C MET A 7 11.25 7.94 12.68
N ARG A 8 10.31 8.12 11.75
CA ARG A 8 9.29 7.12 11.40
C ARG A 8 9.74 6.20 10.26
N HIS A 9 10.83 5.45 10.44
CA HIS A 9 11.28 4.47 9.45
C HIS A 9 10.41 3.19 9.50
N LYS A 10 10.14 2.55 8.35
CA LYS A 10 9.28 1.34 8.20
C LYS A 10 7.84 1.46 8.69
N HIS A 11 7.34 2.68 8.92
CA HIS A 11 5.94 2.92 9.30
C HIS A 11 5.12 3.43 8.12
N SER A 12 3.96 2.80 7.86
CA SER A 12 3.02 3.32 6.85
C SER A 12 2.63 4.76 7.17
N ARG A 13 2.80 5.63 6.16
CA ARG A 13 2.39 7.04 6.20
C ARG A 13 0.89 7.21 6.01
N ILE A 14 0.22 6.20 5.45
CA ILE A 14 -1.21 6.20 5.15
C ILE A 14 -1.94 5.59 6.36
N ARG A 15 -2.49 6.45 7.23
CA ARG A 15 -3.24 6.05 8.43
C ARG A 15 -4.43 6.97 8.67
N LEU A 16 -5.48 6.44 9.29
CA LEU A 16 -6.60 7.24 9.78
C LEU A 16 -6.17 8.04 11.02
N ARG A 17 -6.78 9.22 11.22
CA ARG A 17 -6.45 10.11 12.35
C ARG A 17 -7.26 9.80 13.64
N TYR A 18 -7.92 8.65 13.70
CA TYR A 18 -8.74 8.24 14.85
C TYR A 18 -7.91 7.47 15.88
N LYS A 19 -8.45 7.32 17.10
CA LYS A 19 -7.90 6.39 18.11
C LYS A 19 -7.78 4.98 17.51
N PRO A 20 -6.76 4.17 17.88
CA PRO A 20 -6.49 2.89 17.24
C PRO A 20 -7.68 1.91 17.23
N ALA A 21 -8.44 1.83 18.33
CA ALA A 21 -9.62 0.97 18.40
C ALA A 21 -10.69 1.37 17.38
N HIS A 22 -11.06 2.65 17.34
CA HIS A 22 -12.05 3.17 16.40
C HIS A 22 -11.56 3.05 14.94
N SER A 23 -10.28 3.29 14.68
CA SER A 23 -9.70 3.10 13.35
C SER A 23 -9.85 1.66 12.84
N ARG A 24 -9.65 0.66 13.71
CA ARG A 24 -9.81 -0.76 13.34
C ARG A 24 -11.26 -1.10 13.01
N VAL A 25 -12.22 -0.61 13.81
CA VAL A 25 -13.65 -0.83 13.55
C VAL A 25 -14.09 -0.17 12.25
N LEU A 26 -13.67 1.08 12.00
CA LEU A 26 -13.99 1.77 10.75
C LEU A 26 -13.40 1.05 9.53
N GLN A 27 -12.16 0.57 9.64
CA GLN A 27 -11.50 -0.20 8.60
C GLN A 27 -12.25 -1.50 8.32
N ARG A 28 -12.60 -2.25 9.38
CA ARG A 28 -13.41 -3.48 9.30
C ARG A 28 -14.75 -3.25 8.59
N ASN A 29 -15.48 -2.19 8.95
CA ASN A 29 -16.78 -1.88 8.37
C ASN A 29 -16.66 -1.53 6.88
N LEU A 30 -15.65 -0.73 6.52
CA LEU A 30 -15.44 -0.32 5.14
C LEU A 30 -14.99 -1.51 4.26
N VAL A 31 -14.05 -2.34 4.73
CA VAL A 31 -13.66 -3.60 4.05
C VAL A 31 -14.89 -4.48 3.82
N THR A 32 -15.69 -4.69 4.86
CA THR A 32 -16.89 -5.53 4.79
C THR A 32 -17.89 -4.99 3.78
N SER A 33 -18.08 -3.66 3.75
CA SER A 33 -19.00 -3.00 2.81
C SER A 33 -18.54 -3.18 1.36
N VAL A 34 -17.23 -3.03 1.08
CA VAL A 34 -16.70 -3.22 -0.29
C VAL A 34 -16.84 -4.68 -0.73
N LEU A 35 -16.57 -5.65 0.15
CA LEU A 35 -16.76 -7.06 -0.20
C LEU A 35 -18.22 -7.44 -0.42
N LEU A 36 -19.16 -6.74 0.23
CA LEU A 36 -20.59 -7.00 0.07
C LEU A 36 -21.14 -6.37 -1.21
N TYR A 37 -20.92 -5.07 -1.38
CA TYR A 37 -21.54 -4.24 -2.42
C TYR A 37 -20.66 -4.02 -3.65
N GLU A 38 -19.40 -4.46 -3.62
CA GLU A 38 -18.39 -4.33 -4.70
C GLU A 38 -17.97 -2.89 -5.02
N SER A 39 -18.79 -1.89 -4.70
CA SER A 39 -18.53 -0.47 -4.91
C SER A 39 -18.97 0.35 -3.69
N VAL A 40 -18.09 1.21 -3.17
CA VAL A 40 -18.38 2.10 -2.03
C VAL A 40 -17.83 3.50 -2.28
N ARG A 41 -18.67 4.51 -2.09
CA ARG A 41 -18.27 5.93 -2.09
C ARG A 41 -17.72 6.32 -0.72
N THR A 42 -16.46 6.79 -0.67
CA THR A 42 -15.80 7.19 0.58
C THR A 42 -14.76 8.29 0.34
N THR A 43 -14.07 8.72 1.39
CA THR A 43 -12.97 9.69 1.25
C THR A 43 -11.70 9.01 0.75
N LYS A 44 -10.90 9.70 -0.07
CA LYS A 44 -9.65 9.17 -0.65
C LYS A 44 -8.76 8.51 0.40
N LYS A 45 -8.57 9.20 1.53
CA LYS A 45 -7.75 8.71 2.65
C LYS A 45 -8.28 7.43 3.29
N ARG A 46 -9.60 7.27 3.42
CA ARG A 46 -10.19 6.03 3.95
C ARG A 46 -10.02 4.88 2.97
N ALA A 47 -10.19 5.16 1.68
CA ALA A 47 -10.05 4.17 0.63
C ALA A 47 -8.62 3.63 0.53
N GLU A 48 -7.61 4.52 0.50
CA GLU A 48 -6.19 4.13 0.46
C GLU A 48 -5.74 3.28 1.66
N VAL A 49 -6.34 3.48 2.84
CA VAL A 49 -6.06 2.64 4.03
C VAL A 49 -6.66 1.24 3.87
N VAL A 50 -7.78 1.11 3.19
CA VAL A 50 -8.57 -0.12 3.10
C VAL A 50 -8.18 -0.99 1.91
N GLN A 51 -7.77 -0.41 0.79
CA GLN A 51 -7.28 -1.13 -0.40
C GLN A 51 -6.32 -2.29 -0.10
N PRO A 52 -5.18 -2.10 0.60
CA PRO A 52 -4.24 -3.18 0.83
C PRO A 52 -4.84 -4.33 1.66
N VAL A 53 -5.85 -4.04 2.49
CA VAL A 53 -6.52 -5.07 3.27
C VAL A 53 -7.45 -5.89 2.41
N ILE A 54 -8.23 -5.26 1.52
CA ILE A 54 -9.10 -5.96 0.57
C ILE A 54 -8.26 -6.85 -0.34
N ASP A 55 -7.20 -6.30 -0.91
CA ASP A 55 -6.34 -7.04 -1.83
C ASP A 55 -5.69 -8.25 -1.14
N HIS A 56 -5.26 -8.07 0.12
CA HIS A 56 -4.73 -9.17 0.92
C HIS A 56 -5.78 -10.26 1.19
N LEU A 57 -7.02 -9.89 1.53
CA LEU A 57 -8.09 -10.86 1.80
C LEU A 57 -8.45 -11.69 0.57
N ILE A 58 -8.53 -11.07 -0.61
CA ILE A 58 -8.77 -11.77 -1.88
C ILE A 58 -7.59 -12.70 -2.21
N THR A 59 -6.35 -12.23 -1.99
CA THR A 59 -5.14 -13.05 -2.16
C THR A 59 -5.17 -14.27 -1.24
N VAL A 60 -5.55 -14.09 0.03
CA VAL A 60 -5.69 -15.18 1.00
C VAL A 60 -6.76 -16.18 0.58
N ALA A 61 -7.91 -15.71 0.08
CA ALA A 61 -8.98 -16.55 -0.42
C ALA A 61 -8.52 -17.45 -1.59
N LYS A 62 -7.64 -16.92 -2.45
CA LYS A 62 -7.10 -17.66 -3.60
C LYS A 62 -5.99 -18.64 -3.24
N THR A 63 -5.05 -18.21 -2.40
CA THR A 63 -3.76 -18.92 -2.21
C THR A 63 -3.79 -19.96 -1.10
N ARG A 64 -4.65 -19.80 -0.09
CA ARG A 64 -4.66 -20.67 1.09
C ARG A 64 -5.75 -21.74 1.01
N PRO A 65 -5.58 -22.87 1.74
CA PRO A 65 -6.66 -23.84 1.92
C PRO A 65 -7.91 -23.18 2.51
N ALA A 66 -9.10 -23.66 2.11
CA ALA A 66 -10.38 -23.01 2.42
C ALA A 66 -10.56 -22.71 3.91
N HIS A 67 -10.27 -23.67 4.80
CA HIS A 67 -10.42 -23.49 6.24
C HIS A 67 -9.48 -22.39 6.80
N VAL A 68 -8.24 -22.30 6.31
CA VAL A 68 -7.27 -21.27 6.71
C VAL A 68 -7.70 -19.90 6.19
N ALA A 69 -8.17 -19.84 4.94
CA ALA A 69 -8.64 -18.61 4.33
C ALA A 69 -9.86 -18.05 5.06
N ILE A 70 -10.87 -18.88 5.32
CA ILE A 70 -12.09 -18.50 6.06
C ILE A 70 -11.73 -17.96 7.44
N ARG A 71 -10.83 -18.64 8.18
CA ARG A 71 -10.38 -18.17 9.51
C ARG A 71 -9.70 -16.80 9.42
N ALA A 72 -8.84 -16.59 8.43
CA ALA A 72 -8.15 -15.33 8.23
C ALA A 72 -9.11 -14.19 7.83
N ILE A 73 -10.07 -14.46 6.94
CA ILE A 73 -11.10 -13.50 6.52
C ILE A 73 -11.98 -13.11 7.70
N ASN A 74 -12.48 -14.08 8.48
CA ASN A 74 -13.39 -13.83 9.60
C ASN A 74 -12.74 -13.03 10.75
N LYS A 75 -11.41 -13.00 10.83
CA LYS A 75 -10.69 -12.12 11.78
C LYS A 75 -10.98 -10.64 11.53
N ILE A 76 -11.21 -10.26 10.26
CA ILE A 76 -11.46 -8.88 9.84
C ILE A 76 -12.93 -8.70 9.45
N VAL A 77 -13.52 -9.60 8.68
CA VAL A 77 -14.88 -9.49 8.13
C VAL A 77 -15.86 -10.22 9.05
N THR A 78 -16.77 -9.50 9.70
CA THR A 78 -17.78 -10.10 10.60
C THR A 78 -18.98 -10.65 9.84
N HIS A 79 -19.29 -10.07 8.67
CA HIS A 79 -20.53 -10.37 7.98
C HIS A 79 -20.41 -11.68 7.18
N LYS A 80 -21.25 -12.66 7.51
CA LYS A 80 -21.21 -14.01 6.91
C LYS A 80 -21.29 -13.97 5.38
N ASN A 81 -22.18 -13.15 4.82
CA ASN A 81 -22.35 -13.09 3.36
C ASN A 81 -21.12 -12.48 2.66
N ALA A 82 -20.43 -11.53 3.31
CA ALA A 82 -19.23 -10.95 2.74
C ALA A 82 -18.07 -11.96 2.73
N SER A 83 -17.93 -12.72 3.82
CA SER A 83 -16.94 -13.81 3.91
C SER A 83 -17.23 -14.91 2.87
N ARG A 84 -18.49 -15.35 2.78
CA ARG A 84 -18.94 -16.35 1.80
C ARG A 84 -18.70 -15.90 0.36
N LYS A 85 -19.13 -14.67 0.01
CA LYS A 85 -18.93 -14.07 -1.32
C LYS A 85 -17.44 -13.97 -1.68
N THR A 86 -16.58 -13.70 -0.71
CA THR A 86 -15.12 -13.68 -0.93
C THR A 86 -14.57 -15.06 -1.31
N MET A 87 -15.05 -16.11 -0.67
CA MET A 87 -14.58 -17.48 -0.91
C MET A 87 -15.19 -18.14 -2.15
N GLU A 88 -16.46 -17.89 -2.43
CA GLU A 88 -17.20 -18.52 -3.53
C GLU A 88 -17.04 -17.71 -4.82
N VAL A 89 -17.23 -16.39 -4.77
CA VAL A 89 -17.28 -15.55 -5.98
C VAL A 89 -15.92 -14.94 -6.30
N PHE A 90 -15.31 -14.23 -5.35
CA PHE A 90 -14.09 -13.47 -5.64
C PHE A 90 -12.86 -14.36 -5.82
N ARG A 91 -12.84 -15.54 -5.20
CA ARG A 91 -11.78 -16.54 -5.40
C ARG A 91 -11.67 -16.95 -6.87
N GLU A 92 -12.79 -17.25 -7.51
CA GLU A 92 -12.86 -17.65 -8.91
C GLU A 92 -12.72 -16.44 -9.85
N ARG A 93 -13.47 -15.36 -9.59
CA ARG A 93 -13.42 -14.12 -10.39
C ARG A 93 -12.00 -13.58 -10.56
N PHE A 94 -11.16 -13.70 -9.53
CA PHE A 94 -9.79 -13.18 -9.52
C PHE A 94 -8.72 -14.27 -9.62
N ALA A 95 -9.05 -15.47 -10.10
CA ALA A 95 -8.11 -16.58 -10.22
C ALA A 95 -6.86 -16.19 -11.02
N THR A 96 -7.05 -15.58 -12.20
CA THR A 96 -5.98 -15.21 -13.15
C THR A 96 -5.22 -13.93 -12.78
N ARG A 97 -5.84 -13.02 -12.01
CA ARG A 97 -5.25 -11.72 -11.67
C ARG A 97 -4.33 -11.81 -10.44
N SER A 98 -3.08 -11.37 -10.55
CA SER A 98 -2.09 -11.49 -9.46
C SER A 98 -2.29 -10.47 -8.33
N SER A 99 -2.63 -9.21 -8.65
CA SER A 99 -2.88 -8.13 -7.69
C SER A 99 -3.73 -7.02 -8.31
N GLY A 100 -4.03 -5.96 -7.56
CA GLY A 100 -4.81 -4.83 -8.07
C GLY A 100 -6.27 -5.22 -8.33
N PHE A 101 -6.92 -5.78 -7.30
CA PHE A 101 -8.31 -6.19 -7.36
C PHE A 101 -9.27 -5.01 -7.17
N THR A 102 -8.76 -3.90 -6.63
CA THR A 102 -9.53 -2.68 -6.37
C THR A 102 -9.09 -1.50 -7.24
N ARG A 103 -10.05 -0.68 -7.66
CA ARG A 103 -9.86 0.59 -8.38
C ARG A 103 -10.39 1.77 -7.56
N LEU A 104 -9.68 2.89 -7.61
CA LEU A 104 -10.14 4.17 -7.04
C LEU A 104 -10.53 5.11 -8.17
N VAL A 105 -11.82 5.44 -8.23
CA VAL A 105 -12.35 6.42 -9.18
C VAL A 105 -12.58 7.74 -8.44
N PRO A 106 -11.90 8.84 -8.80
CA PRO A 106 -12.14 10.16 -8.21
C PRO A 106 -13.58 10.64 -8.46
N LEU A 107 -14.23 11.19 -7.44
CA LEU A 107 -15.61 11.72 -7.52
C LEU A 107 -15.69 13.23 -7.24
N GLY A 108 -14.56 13.92 -7.22
CA GLY A 108 -14.48 15.34 -6.86
C GLY A 108 -14.40 15.60 -5.35
N MET A 109 -14.79 16.81 -4.94
CA MET A 109 -14.78 17.25 -3.54
C MET A 109 -16.17 17.13 -2.92
N ARG A 110 -16.22 16.77 -1.64
CA ARG A 110 -17.47 16.77 -0.88
C ARG A 110 -17.85 18.21 -0.54
N HIS A 111 -19.13 18.52 -0.67
CA HIS A 111 -19.68 19.81 -0.29
C HIS A 111 -19.62 20.00 1.23
N GLY A 112 -19.24 21.20 1.68
CA GLY A 112 -19.08 21.54 3.10
C GLY A 112 -17.64 21.41 3.62
N ASP A 113 -17.09 20.19 3.69
CA ASP A 113 -15.77 19.93 4.29
C ASP A 113 -14.61 19.86 3.29
N GLY A 114 -14.88 20.01 1.98
CA GLY A 114 -13.88 19.98 0.92
C GLY A 114 -13.14 18.64 0.79
N ALA A 115 -13.63 17.56 1.40
CA ALA A 115 -12.92 16.29 1.43
C ALA A 115 -12.89 15.64 0.04
N LYS A 116 -11.70 15.20 -0.41
CA LYS A 116 -11.57 14.45 -1.67
C LYS A 116 -12.32 13.12 -1.59
N MET A 117 -13.32 12.95 -2.45
CA MET A 117 -14.16 11.76 -2.54
C MET A 117 -13.67 10.84 -3.64
N VAL A 118 -13.80 9.55 -3.40
CA VAL A 118 -13.49 8.48 -4.36
C VAL A 118 -14.55 7.40 -4.26
N ARG A 119 -14.73 6.67 -5.37
CA ARG A 119 -15.41 5.40 -5.40
C ARG A 119 -14.34 4.31 -5.35
N LEU A 120 -14.43 3.44 -4.35
CA LEU A 120 -13.59 2.26 -4.21
C LEU A 120 -14.37 1.06 -4.74
N GLU A 121 -13.91 0.49 -5.83
CA GLU A 121 -14.61 -0.56 -6.57
C GLU A 121 -13.73 -1.80 -6.77
N LEU A 122 -14.34 -2.98 -6.81
CA LEU A 122 -13.69 -4.19 -7.31
C LEU A 122 -13.67 -4.16 -8.84
N VAL A 123 -12.56 -4.60 -9.42
CA VAL A 123 -12.38 -4.67 -10.88
C VAL A 123 -13.08 -5.90 -11.44
N ASP A 124 -13.67 -5.80 -12.62
CA ASP A 124 -14.21 -6.97 -13.31
C ASP A 124 -13.11 -7.77 -14.02
N ALA A 125 -13.27 -9.09 -14.06
CA ALA A 125 -12.27 -9.99 -14.63
C ALA A 125 -12.01 -9.72 -16.13
N THR A 126 -12.96 -9.11 -16.83
CA THR A 126 -12.92 -8.84 -18.28
C THR A 126 -12.21 -7.54 -18.66
N GLU A 127 -12.01 -6.60 -17.74
CA GLU A 127 -11.25 -5.37 -18.01
C GLU A 127 -9.74 -5.61 -17.84
N VAL A 128 -9.20 -6.52 -18.64
CA VAL A 128 -7.75 -6.68 -18.84
C VAL A 128 -7.35 -5.89 -20.09
N THR A 129 -7.61 -4.58 -20.12
CA THR A 129 -6.89 -3.68 -21.03
C THR A 129 -5.47 -3.54 -20.48
N ASN A 130 -4.62 -4.44 -20.95
CA ASN A 130 -3.19 -4.49 -20.64
C ASN A 130 -2.48 -3.38 -21.44
N GLU A 131 -2.82 -2.12 -21.19
CA GLU A 131 -2.06 -1.00 -21.71
C GLU A 131 -0.78 -0.87 -20.88
N LYS A 132 0.25 -1.57 -21.34
CA LYS A 132 1.64 -1.24 -21.02
C LYS A 132 1.86 0.22 -21.39
N SER A 133 1.81 1.09 -20.40
CA SER A 133 2.39 2.43 -20.52
C SER A 133 3.86 2.27 -20.91
N PRO A 134 4.36 2.99 -21.94
CA PRO A 134 5.74 2.85 -22.36
C PRO A 134 6.65 3.25 -21.21
N THR A 135 7.45 2.29 -20.74
CA THR A 135 8.55 2.51 -19.80
C THR A 135 9.48 3.56 -20.39
N LYS A 136 9.41 4.78 -19.86
CA LYS A 136 10.46 5.78 -20.02
C LYS A 136 11.80 5.12 -19.62
N PRO A 137 12.83 5.09 -20.48
CA PRO A 137 14.08 4.43 -20.14
C PRO A 137 14.67 5.05 -18.87
N LYS A 138 14.97 4.19 -17.88
CA LYS A 138 15.75 4.58 -16.70
C LYS A 138 17.11 5.04 -17.19
N SER A 139 17.42 6.32 -17.03
CA SER A 139 18.78 6.84 -17.23
C SER A 139 19.77 6.03 -16.38
N PRO A 140 20.90 5.56 -16.93
CA PRO A 140 21.89 4.83 -16.15
C PRO A 140 22.45 5.72 -15.05
N ARG A 141 22.34 5.25 -13.80
CA ARG A 141 22.89 5.92 -12.62
C ARG A 141 24.42 5.79 -12.68
N SER A 142 25.08 6.88 -13.08
CA SER A 142 26.54 6.98 -13.11
C SER A 142 27.16 6.60 -11.75
N PRO A 143 28.20 5.75 -11.70
CA PRO A 143 28.87 5.40 -10.45
C PRO A 143 29.66 6.61 -9.95
N LYS A 144 29.40 7.04 -8.70
CA LYS A 144 30.24 8.03 -8.01
C LYS A 144 31.64 7.44 -7.81
N LYS A 145 32.58 7.96 -8.59
CA LYS A 145 34.02 7.74 -8.53
C LYS A 145 34.55 8.12 -7.15
N LYS A 146 35.19 7.16 -6.46
CA LYS A 146 36.19 7.43 -5.42
C LYS A 146 37.43 7.97 -6.13
N SER A 147 37.86 9.18 -5.81
CA SER A 147 39.25 9.63 -5.94
C SER A 147 39.36 11.10 -5.52
N SER A 148 39.74 11.35 -4.26
CA SER A 148 40.54 12.53 -3.92
C SER A 148 41.99 12.08 -3.89
N VAL A 149 42.65 12.36 -5.01
CA VAL A 149 44.05 12.71 -5.26
C VAL A 149 45.12 12.22 -4.28
N SER A 150 46.02 11.41 -4.85
CA SER A 150 47.39 11.11 -4.45
C SER A 150 48.32 12.32 -4.53
N SER A 151 49.22 12.47 -3.57
CA SER A 151 50.53 13.06 -3.83
C SER A 151 51.60 12.19 -3.19
N ASP A 152 52.53 11.82 -4.05
CA ASP A 152 53.63 10.89 -3.92
C ASP A 152 54.64 11.29 -2.84
N SER A 153 55.36 10.28 -2.38
CA SER A 153 56.51 10.32 -1.50
C SER A 153 57.72 10.99 -2.15
N SER A 154 58.37 11.92 -1.43
CA SER A 154 59.80 12.17 -1.59
C SER A 154 60.42 12.58 -0.25
N VAL A 155 61.41 11.80 0.15
CA VAL A 155 62.23 11.86 1.35
C VAL A 155 63.20 13.03 1.31
N SER A 156 63.30 13.80 2.40
CA SER A 156 64.56 14.42 2.84
C SER A 156 64.52 14.72 4.33
N SER A 157 65.38 14.00 5.05
CA SER A 157 65.79 14.21 6.42
C SER A 157 66.61 15.48 6.56
N GLU A 158 66.35 16.32 7.56
CA GLU A 158 67.40 16.90 8.40
C GLU A 158 66.77 17.55 9.65
N SER A 159 66.92 16.88 10.79
CA SER A 159 66.75 17.47 12.11
C SER A 159 68.13 17.54 12.76
N SER A 160 68.62 18.76 13.02
CA SER A 160 69.24 19.22 14.28
C SER A 160 70.45 20.15 14.08
N LYS A 161 70.30 21.38 14.61
CA LYS A 161 71.24 22.07 15.50
C LYS A 161 70.56 23.38 15.93
N LYS A 162 69.99 23.46 17.13
CA LYS A 162 70.66 23.77 18.40
C LYS A 162 72.17 23.46 18.47
N SER A 163 72.93 24.56 18.55
CA SER A 163 74.33 24.72 18.97
C SER A 163 75.44 24.37 17.96
#